data_AF-A0A926BGS6-F1
#
_entry.id   AF-A0A926BGS6-F1
#
_cell.length_a   1.000
_cell.length_b   1.000
_cell.length_c   1.000
_cell.angle_alpha   90.00
_cell.angle_beta   90.00
_cell.angle_gamma   90.00
#
_symmetry.space_group_name_H-M   'P 1'
#
loop_
_entity.id
_entity.type
_entity.pdbx_description
1 polymer ?
#
loop_
_entity_poly.entity_id
_entity_poly.type
_entity_poly.pdbx_seq_one_letter_code
_entity_poly.pdbx_strand_id
1 'polypeptide(L)'
;RLAAQMGFGGMVLMNYVPTVVFKDGSFYEDYDVPLADFDVSAARRARPNAWGKWRRQGGAMQAQDSKGVWETVEWLGPLPGGKPGEKLSGRFSSFTGGGNTALGGGTAYGVSSDIFFAPDGRFTTDQSVGFSSAEPTSDVRTTVSSRSGKQGTYTISDYILTMKFNDGRVQRRAFMFMDSKDKKDGMYLDGTPYTKKD
;
A
#
# COMPACT_ATOMS: atom_id res chain seq x y z
N ARG A 1 8.36 8.51 -3.74
CA ARG A 1 9.34 8.59 -4.86
C ARG A 1 8.73 7.93 -6.10
N LEU A 2 9.06 8.36 -7.32
CA LEU A 2 8.70 7.62 -8.54
C LEU A 2 9.60 6.40 -8.70
N ALA A 3 9.01 5.21 -8.83
CA ALA A 3 9.74 3.97 -9.08
C ALA A 3 9.10 3.21 -10.24
N ALA A 4 9.93 2.62 -11.09
CA ALA A 4 9.47 1.75 -12.17
C ALA A 4 9.27 0.33 -11.61
N GLN A 5 8.06 -0.19 -11.71
CA GLN A 5 7.76 -1.59 -11.41
C GLN A 5 7.27 -2.26 -12.69
N MET A 6 7.80 -3.44 -13.03
CA MET A 6 7.26 -4.22 -14.15
C MET A 6 5.86 -4.71 -13.80
N GLY A 7 4.86 -4.23 -14.54
CA GLY A 7 3.49 -4.71 -14.50
C GLY A 7 3.27 -5.92 -15.42
N PHE A 8 2.05 -6.45 -15.35
CA PHE A 8 1.61 -7.56 -16.21
C PHE A 8 1.74 -7.19 -17.70
N GLY A 9 2.26 -8.10 -18.52
CA GLY A 9 2.40 -7.90 -19.97
C GLY A 9 3.59 -7.05 -20.43
N GLY A 10 4.57 -6.76 -19.55
CA GLY A 10 5.76 -5.97 -19.92
C GLY A 10 5.56 -4.46 -19.85
N MET A 11 4.43 -3.99 -19.32
CA MET A 11 4.20 -2.56 -19.08
C MET A 11 5.03 -2.09 -17.88
N VAL A 12 5.84 -1.05 -18.05
CA VAL A 12 6.47 -0.35 -16.91
C VAL A 12 5.38 0.47 -16.23
N LEU A 13 4.98 0.05 -15.03
CA LEU A 13 4.13 0.86 -14.16
C LEU A 13 5.01 1.87 -13.43
N MET A 14 4.77 3.14 -13.71
CA MET A 14 5.29 4.23 -12.90
C MET A 14 4.50 4.27 -11.59
N ASN A 15 5.03 3.66 -10.54
CA ASN A 15 4.41 3.62 -9.23
C ASN A 15 5.03 4.69 -8.33
N TYR A 16 4.18 5.46 -7.68
CA TYR A 16 4.61 6.30 -6.56
C TYR A 16 4.73 5.42 -5.33
N VAL A 17 5.95 5.22 -4.87
CA VAL A 17 6.23 4.45 -3.65
C VAL A 17 6.29 5.42 -2.48
N PRO A 18 5.45 5.25 -1.44
CA PRO A 18 5.59 6.00 -0.20
C PRO A 18 6.96 5.71 0.41
N THR A 19 7.71 6.76 0.73
CA THR A 19 9.05 6.65 1.29
C THR A 19 9.08 7.35 2.64
N VAL A 20 9.52 6.65 3.68
CA VAL A 20 9.78 7.26 4.98
C VAL A 20 11.16 7.91 4.93
N VAL A 21 11.22 9.20 5.26
CA VAL A 21 12.43 10.01 5.21
C VAL A 21 12.79 10.44 6.62
N PHE A 22 14.01 10.13 7.05
CA PHE A 22 14.49 10.43 8.39
C PHE A 22 15.37 11.68 8.39
N LYS A 23 15.36 12.41 9.52
CA LYS A 23 16.17 13.62 9.69
C LYS A 23 17.68 13.36 9.67
N ASP A 24 18.10 12.13 9.92
CA ASP A 24 19.50 11.69 9.91
C ASP A 24 20.08 11.50 8.49
N GLY A 25 19.27 11.76 7.45
CA GLY A 25 19.68 11.58 6.06
C GLY A 25 19.49 10.15 5.55
N SER A 26 18.80 9.27 6.28
CA SER A 26 18.39 7.96 5.77
C SER A 26 16.94 7.94 5.28
N PHE A 27 16.60 6.97 4.44
CA PHE A 27 15.22 6.72 4.02
C PHE A 27 14.89 5.22 4.01
N TYR A 28 13.60 4.89 3.99
CA TYR A 28 13.06 3.53 3.91
C TYR A 28 11.87 3.45 2.94
N GLU A 29 11.90 2.51 1.98
CA GLU A 29 10.93 2.42 0.87
C GLU A 29 9.85 1.33 1.05
N ASP A 30 9.98 0.45 2.05
CA ASP A 30 9.07 -0.70 2.24
C ASP A 30 8.12 -0.44 3.43
N TYR A 31 7.40 0.69 3.38
CA TYR A 31 6.56 1.16 4.48
C TYR A 31 5.28 0.33 4.61
N ASP A 32 5.32 -0.68 5.47
CA ASP A 32 4.28 -1.71 5.65
C ASP A 32 3.62 -1.70 7.03
N VAL A 33 4.12 -0.89 7.97
CA VAL A 33 3.59 -0.79 9.33
C VAL A 33 3.35 0.67 9.73
N PRO A 34 2.38 0.97 10.60
CA PRO A 34 2.17 2.31 11.12
C PRO A 34 3.46 2.93 11.68
N LEU A 35 3.76 4.19 11.35
CA LEU A 35 4.95 4.91 11.87
C LEU A 35 5.06 4.88 13.40
N ALA A 36 3.94 4.88 14.12
CA ALA A 36 3.92 4.81 15.58
C ALA A 36 4.42 3.46 16.13
N ASP A 37 4.32 2.41 15.31
CA ASP A 37 4.67 1.04 15.66
C ASP A 37 6.00 0.62 14.97
N PHE A 38 6.68 1.55 14.26
CA PHE A 38 7.87 1.27 13.44
C PHE A 38 9.17 1.23 14.25
N ASP A 39 9.79 0.04 14.32
CA ASP A 39 11.14 -0.15 14.88
C ASP A 39 12.20 -0.09 13.76
N VAL A 40 12.91 1.04 13.71
CA VAL A 40 14.01 1.30 12.75
C VAL A 40 15.07 0.20 12.78
N SER A 41 15.47 -0.26 13.97
CA SER A 41 16.56 -1.23 14.11
C SER A 41 16.13 -2.61 13.65
N ALA A 42 14.90 -3.02 13.98
CA ALA A 42 14.32 -4.27 13.48
C ALA A 42 14.16 -4.24 11.96
N ALA A 43 13.60 -3.16 11.40
CA ALA A 43 13.40 -3.00 9.97
C ALA A 43 14.73 -2.98 9.17
N ARG A 44 15.78 -2.33 9.69
CA ARG A 44 17.14 -2.40 9.09
C ARG A 44 17.68 -3.81 9.00
N ARG A 45 17.48 -4.63 10.03
CA ARG A 45 17.91 -6.04 10.03
C ARG A 45 17.08 -6.89 9.08
N ALA A 46 15.76 -6.68 9.04
CA ALA A 46 14.84 -7.50 8.26
C ALA A 46 14.88 -7.20 6.75
N ARG A 47 15.18 -5.95 6.38
CA ARG A 47 15.09 -5.44 4.99
C ARG A 47 16.24 -4.49 4.65
N PRO A 48 17.53 -4.89 4.75
CA PRO A 48 18.66 -3.98 4.57
C PRO A 48 18.66 -3.24 3.21
N ASN A 49 18.15 -3.89 2.15
CA ASN A 49 18.11 -3.33 0.80
C ASN A 49 17.01 -2.28 0.57
N ALA A 50 16.03 -2.18 1.49
CA ALA A 50 14.96 -1.18 1.43
C ALA A 50 15.39 0.17 2.03
N TRP A 51 16.63 0.25 2.52
CA TRP A 51 17.20 1.46 3.10
C TRP A 51 18.17 2.13 2.14
N GLY A 52 18.21 3.45 2.21
CA GLY A 52 19.19 4.25 1.50
C GLY A 52 19.50 5.54 2.25
N LYS A 53 20.22 6.43 1.56
CA LYS A 53 20.54 7.77 2.07
C LYS A 53 19.92 8.83 1.19
N TRP A 54 19.60 9.98 1.74
CA TRP A 54 19.17 11.13 0.97
C TRP A 54 19.95 12.37 1.40
N ARG A 55 20.06 13.32 0.49
CA ARG A 55 20.64 14.63 0.78
C ARG A 55 20.03 15.69 -0.13
N ARG A 56 20.15 16.95 0.28
CA ARG A 56 19.94 18.09 -0.62
C ARG A 56 21.32 18.56 -1.10
N GLN A 57 21.57 18.55 -2.40
CA GLN A 57 22.80 19.03 -3.00
C GLN A 57 22.49 19.84 -4.27
N GLY A 58 23.08 21.04 -4.40
CA GLY A 58 22.87 21.89 -5.56
C GLY A 58 21.41 22.31 -5.77
N GLY A 59 20.64 22.44 -4.69
CA GLY A 59 19.20 22.75 -4.73
C GLY A 59 18.28 21.55 -4.98
N ALA A 60 18.80 20.44 -5.50
CA ALA A 60 18.06 19.21 -5.78
C ALA A 60 18.12 18.22 -4.62
N MET A 61 17.09 17.36 -4.52
CA MET A 61 17.11 16.19 -3.64
C MET A 61 17.80 15.04 -4.37
N GLN A 62 18.67 14.32 -3.67
CA GLN A 62 19.32 13.13 -4.17
C GLN A 62 19.06 11.96 -3.22
N ALA A 63 18.90 10.77 -3.78
CA ALA A 63 18.81 9.52 -3.05
C ALA A 63 19.96 8.59 -3.45
N GLN A 64 20.46 7.84 -2.48
CA GLN A 64 21.45 6.79 -2.65
C GLN A 64 20.76 5.46 -2.42
N ASP A 65 20.75 4.59 -3.43
CA ASP A 65 20.24 3.23 -3.30
C ASP A 65 21.16 2.33 -2.45
N SER A 66 20.73 1.09 -2.23
CA SER A 66 21.52 0.09 -1.49
C SER A 66 22.84 -0.30 -2.16
N LYS A 67 23.03 0.05 -3.45
CA LYS A 67 24.27 -0.17 -4.21
C LYS A 67 25.24 1.02 -4.10
N GLY A 68 24.83 2.10 -3.43
CA GLY A 68 25.65 3.28 -3.23
C GLY A 68 25.57 4.29 -4.37
N VAL A 69 24.68 4.12 -5.34
CA VAL A 69 24.54 5.02 -6.49
C VAL A 69 23.65 6.20 -6.11
N TRP A 70 24.16 7.41 -6.31
CA TRP A 70 23.38 8.64 -6.11
C TRP A 70 22.63 9.03 -7.37
N GLU A 71 21.36 9.37 -7.22
CA GLU A 71 20.51 9.87 -8.29
C GLU A 71 19.69 11.07 -7.81
N THR A 72 19.41 11.99 -8.72
CA THR A 72 18.47 13.08 -8.46
C THR A 72 17.05 12.52 -8.43
N VAL A 73 16.31 12.81 -7.36
CA VAL A 73 14.95 12.33 -7.18
C VAL A 73 13.98 13.49 -7.02
N GLU A 74 12.81 13.36 -7.63
CA GLU A 74 11.68 14.22 -7.35
C GLU A 74 10.79 13.58 -6.29
N TRP A 75 10.69 14.24 -5.14
CA TRP A 75 9.73 13.88 -4.11
C TRP A 75 8.59 14.88 -4.17
N LEU A 76 7.37 14.40 -4.42
CA LEU A 76 6.14 15.20 -4.55
C LEU A 76 5.70 15.90 -3.26
N GLY A 77 6.51 15.86 -2.21
CA GLY A 77 6.20 16.39 -0.88
C GLY A 77 5.63 15.33 0.07
N PRO A 78 5.32 15.74 1.31
CA PRO A 78 4.75 14.84 2.30
C PRO A 78 3.34 14.40 1.88
N LEU A 79 3.12 13.10 1.87
CA LEU A 79 1.77 12.55 1.73
C LEU A 79 0.98 12.85 3.02
N PRO A 80 -0.28 13.29 2.93
CA PRO A 80 -1.04 13.65 4.11
C PRO A 80 -1.63 12.42 4.82
N GLY A 81 -1.64 12.45 6.15
CA GLY A 81 -2.51 11.59 6.95
C GLY A 81 -3.96 12.08 6.97
N GLY A 82 -4.78 11.39 7.76
CA GLY A 82 -6.16 11.78 8.05
C GLY A 82 -6.35 12.39 9.43
N LYS A 83 -7.40 13.19 9.58
CA LYS A 83 -7.79 13.81 10.84
C LYS A 83 -8.51 12.78 11.73
N PRO A 84 -8.41 12.92 13.07
CA PRO A 84 -9.26 12.17 13.99
C PRO A 84 -10.74 12.27 13.60
N GLY A 85 -11.37 11.11 13.36
CA GLY A 85 -12.78 11.03 12.97
C GLY A 85 -13.08 11.26 11.49
N GLU A 86 -12.06 11.47 10.64
CA GLU A 86 -12.23 11.57 9.19
C GLU A 86 -12.88 10.30 8.63
N LYS A 87 -13.89 10.48 7.76
CA LYS A 87 -14.67 9.39 7.16
C LYS A 87 -14.38 9.30 5.68
N LEU A 88 -14.07 8.08 5.26
CA LEU A 88 -13.98 7.65 3.88
C LEU A 88 -15.36 7.17 3.40
N SER A 89 -15.59 7.30 2.11
CA SER A 89 -16.82 6.80 1.48
C SER A 89 -16.54 6.30 0.07
N GLY A 90 -17.05 5.11 -0.23
CA GLY A 90 -16.96 4.47 -1.53
C GLY A 90 -16.13 3.19 -1.51
N ARG A 91 -15.99 2.58 -2.69
CA ARG A 91 -15.17 1.39 -2.91
C ARG A 91 -13.77 1.81 -3.31
N PHE A 92 -12.78 1.19 -2.69
CA PHE A 92 -11.37 1.35 -3.02
C PHE A 92 -10.78 0.01 -3.36
N SER A 93 -10.03 -0.06 -4.46
CA SER A 93 -9.40 -1.30 -4.90
C SER A 93 -7.90 -1.13 -5.03
N SER A 94 -7.17 -2.15 -4.59
CA SER A 94 -5.78 -2.36 -4.93
C SER A 94 -5.67 -3.59 -5.81
N PHE A 95 -4.84 -3.53 -6.83
CA PHE A 95 -4.44 -4.71 -7.60
C PHE A 95 -2.94 -4.90 -7.43
N THR A 96 -2.55 -6.05 -6.86
CA THR A 96 -1.15 -6.46 -6.76
C THR A 96 -1.01 -7.78 -7.49
N GLY A 97 -0.14 -7.85 -8.50
CA GLY A 97 0.04 -9.07 -9.29
C GLY A 97 1.47 -9.21 -9.79
N GLY A 98 1.93 -10.46 -9.84
CA GLY A 98 3.24 -10.86 -10.34
C GLY A 98 3.15 -12.17 -11.11
N GLY A 99 4.09 -12.42 -12.03
CA GLY A 99 4.08 -13.61 -12.85
C GLY A 99 5.30 -13.67 -13.76
N ASN A 100 5.70 -14.88 -14.15
CA ASN A 100 6.86 -15.13 -15.01
C ASN A 100 6.48 -15.27 -16.49
N THR A 101 5.31 -14.79 -16.90
CA THR A 101 4.83 -14.83 -18.29
C THR A 101 5.75 -14.09 -19.26
N ALA A 102 6.40 -13.02 -18.81
CA ALA A 102 7.41 -12.31 -19.59
C ALA A 102 8.72 -13.11 -19.81
N LEU A 103 8.96 -14.17 -19.02
CA LEU A 103 10.12 -15.07 -19.12
C LEU A 103 9.73 -16.47 -19.65
N GLY A 104 8.54 -16.62 -20.24
CA GLY A 104 8.06 -17.88 -20.81
C GLY A 104 7.42 -18.86 -19.81
N GLY A 105 7.14 -18.43 -18.57
CA GLY A 105 6.42 -19.25 -17.59
C GLY A 105 4.89 -19.06 -17.64
N GLY A 106 4.12 -20.14 -17.48
CA GLY A 106 2.66 -20.15 -17.64
C GLY A 106 1.84 -19.69 -16.43
N THR A 107 2.46 -19.04 -15.43
CA THR A 107 1.79 -18.73 -14.15
C THR A 107 1.73 -17.22 -13.92
N ALA A 108 0.51 -16.70 -13.86
CA ALA A 108 0.20 -15.36 -13.42
C ALA A 108 -0.62 -15.44 -12.13
N TYR A 109 -0.22 -14.71 -11.09
CA TYR A 109 -1.02 -14.52 -9.89
C TYR A 109 -1.39 -13.05 -9.76
N GLY A 110 -2.69 -12.78 -9.63
CA GLY A 110 -3.23 -11.45 -9.36
C GLY A 110 -4.07 -11.48 -8.09
N VAL A 111 -3.71 -10.66 -7.12
CA VAL A 111 -4.50 -10.42 -5.91
C VAL A 111 -5.18 -9.06 -6.07
N SER A 112 -6.50 -9.10 -6.22
CA SER A 112 -7.33 -7.90 -6.09
C SER A 112 -7.88 -7.84 -4.67
N SER A 113 -7.68 -6.71 -4.00
CA SER A 113 -8.31 -6.44 -2.70
C SER A 113 -9.21 -5.22 -2.83
N ASP A 114 -10.45 -5.37 -2.43
CA ASP A 114 -11.45 -4.33 -2.36
C ASP A 114 -11.78 -4.00 -0.90
N ILE A 115 -11.90 -2.71 -0.60
CA ILE A 115 -12.42 -2.22 0.67
C ILE A 115 -13.52 -1.21 0.37
N PHE A 116 -14.70 -1.46 0.90
CA PHE A 116 -15.79 -0.48 0.86
C PHE A 116 -15.87 0.23 2.20
N PHE A 117 -15.88 1.56 2.17
CA PHE A 117 -16.11 2.40 3.34
C PHE A 117 -17.49 3.03 3.25
N ALA A 118 -18.29 2.85 4.30
CA ALA A 118 -19.56 3.53 4.46
C ALA A 118 -19.36 4.90 5.14
N PRO A 119 -20.18 5.91 4.81
CA PRO A 119 -20.08 7.26 5.40
C PRO A 119 -20.17 7.30 6.93
N ASP A 120 -20.79 6.29 7.54
CA ASP A 120 -20.95 6.18 9.00
C ASP A 120 -19.71 5.61 9.71
N GLY A 121 -18.65 5.25 8.97
CA GLY A 121 -17.43 4.67 9.53
C GLY A 121 -17.43 3.15 9.64
N ARG A 122 -18.34 2.46 8.95
CA ARG A 122 -18.24 1.01 8.73
C ARG A 122 -17.39 0.70 7.51
N PHE A 123 -16.82 -0.50 7.48
CA PHE A 123 -16.13 -1.02 6.30
C PHE A 123 -16.51 -2.47 6.01
N THR A 124 -16.32 -2.89 4.76
CA THR A 124 -16.30 -4.31 4.34
C THR A 124 -15.08 -4.57 3.46
N THR A 125 -14.50 -5.76 3.55
CA THR A 125 -13.37 -6.21 2.71
C THR A 125 -13.77 -7.39 1.84
N ASP A 126 -13.42 -7.33 0.55
CA ASP A 126 -13.51 -8.45 -0.37
C ASP A 126 -12.13 -8.68 -0.98
N GLN A 127 -11.58 -9.88 -0.75
CA GLN A 127 -10.35 -10.32 -1.39
C GLN A 127 -10.71 -11.42 -2.39
N SER A 128 -10.35 -11.20 -3.66
CA SER A 128 -10.50 -12.19 -4.73
C SER A 128 -9.10 -12.52 -5.26
N VAL A 129 -8.71 -13.79 -5.14
CA VAL A 129 -7.47 -14.31 -5.72
C VAL A 129 -7.82 -14.91 -7.08
N GLY A 130 -7.33 -14.30 -8.16
CA GLY A 130 -7.51 -14.82 -9.51
C GLY A 130 -6.37 -15.75 -9.86
N PHE A 131 -6.66 -17.05 -9.99
CA PHE A 131 -5.75 -18.03 -10.59
C PHE A 131 -6.17 -18.24 -12.05
N SER A 132 -5.31 -17.91 -13.01
CA SER A 132 -5.50 -18.35 -14.40
C SER A 132 -4.60 -19.55 -14.65
N SER A 133 -5.03 -20.74 -14.23
CA SER A 133 -4.54 -21.98 -14.85
C SER A 133 -5.43 -22.30 -16.04
N ALA A 134 -4.84 -22.77 -17.14
CA ALA A 134 -5.57 -23.25 -18.30
C ALA A 134 -6.25 -24.60 -18.02
N GLU A 135 -7.17 -24.66 -17.04
CA GLU A 135 -8.07 -25.78 -16.75
C GLU A 135 -9.25 -25.23 -15.93
N PRO A 136 -10.52 -25.54 -16.27
CA PRO A 136 -11.68 -25.01 -15.58
C PRO A 136 -11.89 -25.75 -14.26
N THR A 137 -11.67 -25.10 -13.12
CA THR A 137 -12.14 -25.60 -11.83
C THR A 137 -13.19 -24.66 -11.26
N SER A 138 -14.43 -25.14 -11.35
CA SER A 138 -15.61 -24.64 -10.64
C SER A 138 -15.48 -24.84 -9.13
N ASP A 139 -16.18 -23.97 -8.38
CA ASP A 139 -16.45 -24.00 -6.93
C ASP A 139 -15.51 -23.19 -6.00
N VAL A 140 -15.85 -21.91 -5.80
CA VAL A 140 -15.56 -21.20 -4.55
C VAL A 140 -16.86 -20.95 -3.80
N ARG A 141 -17.17 -21.82 -2.83
CA ARG A 141 -18.29 -21.66 -1.89
C ARG A 141 -17.89 -20.69 -0.76
N THR A 142 -18.54 -19.54 -0.66
CA THR A 142 -18.39 -18.62 0.49
C THR A 142 -19.39 -18.99 1.59
N THR A 143 -18.91 -19.61 2.68
CA THR A 143 -19.73 -20.01 3.83
C THR A 143 -20.19 -18.79 4.66
N VAL A 144 -21.41 -18.87 5.19
CA VAL A 144 -22.13 -17.81 5.93
C VAL A 144 -21.44 -17.38 7.24
N SER A 145 -20.42 -18.12 7.73
CA SER A 145 -19.56 -17.72 8.86
C SER A 145 -18.56 -16.58 8.53
N SER A 146 -18.45 -16.17 7.27
CA SER A 146 -17.36 -15.32 6.75
C SER A 146 -17.61 -13.81 6.76
N ARG A 147 -18.81 -13.33 7.12
CA ARG A 147 -19.12 -11.88 7.08
C ARG A 147 -18.53 -11.09 8.26
N SER A 148 -18.54 -11.63 9.49
CA SER A 148 -18.01 -10.92 10.67
C SER A 148 -16.52 -10.65 10.57
N GLY A 149 -15.76 -11.55 9.94
CA GLY A 149 -14.32 -11.40 9.70
C GLY A 149 -13.95 -10.52 8.50
N LYS A 150 -14.94 -10.03 7.76
CA LYS A 150 -14.78 -9.17 6.58
C LYS A 150 -15.41 -7.80 6.74
N GLN A 151 -15.95 -7.46 7.91
CA GLN A 151 -16.61 -6.18 8.14
C GLN A 151 -16.39 -5.68 9.55
N GLY A 152 -16.56 -4.38 9.74
CA GLY A 152 -16.33 -3.75 11.02
C GLY A 152 -16.54 -2.25 11.01
N THR A 153 -15.98 -1.60 12.01
CA THR A 153 -15.86 -0.14 12.08
C THR A 153 -14.40 0.28 11.99
N TYR A 154 -14.16 1.50 11.54
CA TYR A 154 -12.81 2.05 11.48
C TYR A 154 -12.74 3.46 12.07
N THR A 155 -11.52 3.81 12.48
CA THR A 155 -11.13 5.18 12.83
C THR A 155 -9.83 5.53 12.12
N ILE A 156 -9.69 6.80 11.77
CA ILE A 156 -8.46 7.36 11.23
C ILE A 156 -7.91 8.35 12.24
N SER A 157 -6.60 8.30 12.49
CA SER A 157 -5.86 9.29 13.25
C SER A 157 -4.46 9.38 12.68
N ASP A 158 -4.10 10.56 12.17
CA ASP A 158 -2.83 10.84 11.51
C ASP A 158 -2.51 9.82 10.41
N TYR A 159 -1.45 9.04 10.57
CA TYR A 159 -0.98 8.05 9.60
C TYR A 159 -1.47 6.62 9.89
N ILE A 160 -2.55 6.49 10.66
CA ILE A 160 -3.05 5.19 11.14
C ILE A 160 -4.53 5.03 10.83
N LEU A 161 -4.86 3.94 10.13
CA LEU A 161 -6.21 3.40 10.02
C LEU A 161 -6.35 2.25 11.02
N THR A 162 -7.21 2.41 12.02
CA THR A 162 -7.56 1.35 12.96
C THR A 162 -8.87 0.71 12.53
N MET A 163 -8.85 -0.58 12.24
CA MET A 163 -9.99 -1.38 11.79
C MET A 163 -10.38 -2.35 12.90
N LYS A 164 -11.59 -2.20 13.44
CA LYS A 164 -12.18 -3.10 14.43
C LYS A 164 -13.21 -3.98 13.76
N PHE A 165 -12.87 -5.26 13.59
CA PHE A 165 -13.73 -6.26 12.98
C PHE A 165 -14.85 -6.68 13.94
N ASN A 166 -15.97 -7.13 13.37
CA ASN A 166 -17.12 -7.61 14.14
C ASN A 166 -16.81 -8.89 14.93
N ASP A 167 -15.77 -9.64 14.55
CA ASP A 167 -15.28 -10.81 15.29
C ASP A 167 -14.37 -10.46 16.49
N GLY A 168 -14.14 -9.17 16.74
CA GLY A 168 -13.33 -8.67 17.85
C GLY A 168 -11.86 -8.41 17.50
N ARG A 169 -11.37 -8.81 16.32
CA ARG A 169 -10.02 -8.49 15.87
C ARG A 169 -9.86 -6.97 15.68
N VAL A 170 -8.67 -6.46 16.01
CA VAL A 170 -8.28 -5.08 15.74
C VAL A 170 -7.02 -5.10 14.90
N GLN A 171 -7.04 -4.38 13.78
CA GLN A 171 -5.90 -4.20 12.89
C GLN A 171 -5.55 -2.73 12.80
N ARG A 172 -4.27 -2.40 12.95
CA ARG A 172 -3.73 -1.05 12.70
C ARG A 172 -2.95 -1.11 11.41
N ARG A 173 -3.28 -0.22 10.47
CA ARG A 173 -2.64 -0.14 9.16
C ARG A 173 -1.99 1.22 8.99
N ALA A 174 -0.81 1.23 8.39
CA ALA A 174 -0.21 2.45 7.89
C ALA A 174 -1.17 3.08 6.88
N PHE A 175 -1.47 4.36 7.02
CA PHE A 175 -2.46 5.07 6.23
C PHE A 175 -1.96 6.42 5.76
N MET A 176 -2.10 6.70 4.47
CA MET A 176 -1.77 8.00 3.86
C MET A 176 -2.74 8.27 2.72
N PHE A 177 -3.14 9.52 2.50
CA PHE A 177 -3.79 9.91 1.24
C PHE A 177 -2.76 10.03 0.12
N MET A 178 -3.16 9.72 -1.12
CA MET A 178 -2.29 9.86 -2.29
C MET A 178 -2.03 11.32 -2.68
N ASP A 179 -3.03 12.19 -2.48
CA ASP A 179 -2.93 13.62 -2.76
C ASP A 179 -3.35 14.43 -1.54
N SER A 180 -2.68 15.57 -1.37
CA SER A 180 -2.99 16.62 -0.41
C SER A 180 -4.14 17.54 -0.84
N LYS A 181 -4.37 17.68 -2.14
CA LYS A 181 -5.43 18.52 -2.71
C LYS A 181 -6.73 17.75 -2.84
N ASP A 182 -6.68 16.56 -3.44
CA ASP A 182 -7.83 15.67 -3.53
C ASP A 182 -7.64 14.34 -2.78
N LYS A 183 -8.02 14.36 -1.50
CA LYS A 183 -7.98 13.19 -0.61
C LYS A 183 -8.99 12.10 -1.00
N LYS A 184 -9.84 12.31 -2.01
CA LYS A 184 -10.97 11.42 -2.31
C LYS A 184 -10.66 10.34 -3.33
N ASP A 185 -9.57 10.46 -4.06
CA ASP A 185 -9.32 9.59 -5.23
C ASP A 185 -8.42 8.39 -4.93
N GLY A 186 -7.67 8.42 -3.83
CA GLY A 186 -6.87 7.27 -3.42
C GLY A 186 -6.12 7.43 -2.10
N MET A 187 -5.71 6.28 -1.58
CA MET A 187 -4.96 6.15 -0.33
C MET A 187 -3.89 5.07 -0.45
N TYR A 188 -2.84 5.16 0.35
CA TYR A 188 -1.95 4.05 0.63
C TYR A 188 -2.36 3.36 1.92
N LEU A 189 -2.43 2.03 1.89
CA LEU A 189 -2.53 1.18 3.06
C LEU A 189 -1.32 0.24 3.10
N ASP A 190 -0.48 0.37 4.13
CA ASP A 190 0.75 -0.42 4.26
C ASP A 190 1.61 -0.37 2.98
N GLY A 191 1.78 0.84 2.44
CA GLY A 191 2.54 1.09 1.20
C GLY A 191 1.81 0.69 -0.09
N THR A 192 0.69 -0.03 0.00
CA THR A 192 -0.09 -0.49 -1.15
C THR A 192 -1.07 0.58 -1.61
N PRO A 193 -1.07 0.98 -2.89
CA PRO A 193 -2.00 1.95 -3.43
C PRO A 193 -3.42 1.35 -3.56
N TYR A 194 -4.41 2.08 -3.05
CA TYR A 194 -5.83 1.84 -3.22
C TYR A 194 -6.47 3.05 -3.92
N THR A 195 -7.05 2.83 -5.08
CA THR A 195 -7.75 3.89 -5.83
C THR A 195 -9.25 3.74 -5.68
N LYS A 196 -9.95 4.87 -5.60
CA LYS A 196 -11.41 4.87 -5.54
C LYS A 196 -11.98 4.37 -6.86
N LYS A 197 -13.04 3.58 -6.77
CA LYS A 197 -13.85 3.15 -7.91
C LYS A 197 -15.11 4.00 -7.97
N ASP A 198 -15.46 4.39 -9.19
CA ASP A 198 -16.74 5.05 -9.52
C ASP A 198 -17.93 4.11 -9.33
#